data_AF-A0A0G4F5L0-F1
#
_entry.id   AF-A0A0G4F5L0-F1
#
_cell.length_a   1.000
_cell.length_b   1.000
_cell.length_c   1.000
_cell.angle_alpha   90.00
_cell.angle_beta   90.00
_cell.angle_gamma   90.00
#
_symmetry.space_group_name_H-M   'P 1'
#
loop_
_entity.id
_entity.type
_entity.pdbx_description
1 polymer ?
#
loop_
_entity_poly.entity_id
_entity_poly.type
_entity_poly.pdbx_seq_one_letter_code
_entity_poly.pdbx_strand_id
1 'polypeptide(L)'
;MANFQQVLAVAVLSLLAYRLVRDLASTPQEGKPMAGDGEGGGGVGSMLKGAAVQVEQIIKNRSLENVEVILKSYLPSPFRVTISYLISAIQLVAFAAIFAGNHLVNLFGLPPSPFLAMLGENKMTYFIMVMFGGNFVNTQMMTTHAFEIFIGRDKVWSTLEKGRMPQQLDIVRALSEHKDGFEFIPVRE
;
A
#
# COMPACT_ATOMS: atom_id res chain seq x y z
N MET A 1 -27.70 1.22 -24.75
CA MET A 1 -28.19 1.45 -23.39
C MET A 1 -27.86 0.21 -22.58
N ALA A 2 -26.96 0.28 -21.59
CA ALA A 2 -26.66 -0.89 -20.75
C ALA A 2 -27.93 -1.32 -20.00
N ASN A 3 -28.23 -2.61 -19.96
CA ASN A 3 -29.41 -3.13 -19.26
C ASN A 3 -29.27 -2.83 -17.76
N PHE A 4 -30.33 -2.35 -17.10
CA PHE A 4 -30.35 -2.07 -15.66
C PHE A 4 -29.82 -3.24 -14.82
N GLN A 5 -30.12 -4.47 -15.24
CA GLN A 5 -29.59 -5.71 -14.64
C GLN A 5 -28.05 -5.79 -14.70
N GLN A 6 -27.43 -5.37 -15.80
CA GLN A 6 -25.98 -5.35 -15.96
C GLN A 6 -25.34 -4.28 -15.08
N VAL A 7 -25.95 -3.10 -14.98
CA VAL A 7 -25.47 -2.01 -14.11
C VAL A 7 -25.50 -2.45 -12.64
N LEU A 8 -26.59 -3.08 -12.22
CA LEU A 8 -26.75 -3.59 -10.86
C LEU A 8 -25.72 -4.69 -10.54
N ALA A 9 -25.53 -5.65 -11.46
CA ALA A 9 -24.56 -6.73 -11.29
C ALA A 9 -23.12 -6.19 -11.18
N VAL A 10 -22.74 -5.22 -12.03
CA VAL A 10 -21.42 -4.58 -11.97
C VAL A 10 -21.24 -3.82 -10.65
N ALA A 11 -22.25 -3.10 -10.18
CA ALA A 11 -22.19 -2.38 -8.91
C ALA A 11 -22.02 -3.32 -7.71
N VAL A 12 -22.76 -4.43 -7.68
CA VAL A 12 -22.65 -5.45 -6.62
C VAL A 12 -21.28 -6.12 -6.64
N LEU A 13 -20.79 -6.53 -7.81
CA LEU A 13 -19.46 -7.13 -7.96
C LEU A 13 -18.35 -6.15 -7.54
N SER A 14 -18.50 -4.86 -7.87
CA SER A 14 -17.56 -3.81 -7.49
C SER A 14 -17.55 -3.59 -5.96
N LEU A 15 -18.72 -3.63 -5.31
CA LEU A 15 -18.83 -3.55 -3.86
C LEU A 15 -18.23 -4.76 -3.15
N LEU A 16 -18.44 -5.96 -3.68
CA LEU A 16 -17.86 -7.19 -3.15
C LEU A 16 -16.34 -7.20 -3.32
N ALA A 17 -15.84 -6.80 -4.49
CA ALA A 17 -14.41 -6.64 -4.73
C ALA A 17 -13.80 -5.59 -3.79
N TYR A 18 -14.46 -4.44 -3.61
CA TYR A 18 -14.03 -3.42 -2.66
C TYR A 18 -13.96 -3.96 -1.23
N ARG A 19 -15.00 -4.67 -0.77
CA ARG A 19 -15.01 -5.27 0.58
C ARG A 19 -13.88 -6.30 0.74
N LEU A 20 -13.70 -7.19 -0.22
CA LEU A 20 -12.64 -8.18 -0.20
C LEU A 20 -11.25 -7.51 -0.13
N VAL A 21 -11.00 -6.51 -0.98
CA VAL A 21 -9.74 -5.78 -1.01
C VAL A 21 -9.50 -5.05 0.31
N ARG A 22 -10.53 -4.37 0.84
CA ARG A 22 -10.46 -3.68 2.12
C ARG A 22 -10.14 -4.65 3.26
N ASP A 23 -10.81 -5.79 3.29
CA ASP A 23 -10.64 -6.77 4.37
C ASP A 23 -9.27 -7.48 4.29
N LEU A 24 -8.74 -7.67 3.08
CA LEU A 24 -7.36 -8.14 2.87
C LEU A 24 -6.32 -7.07 3.24
N ALA A 25 -6.61 -5.79 2.98
CA ALA A 25 -5.70 -4.68 3.20
C ALA A 25 -5.68 -4.17 4.65
N SER A 26 -6.76 -4.38 5.42
CA SER A 26 -6.91 -3.84 6.77
C SER A 26 -6.12 -4.59 7.85
N THR A 27 -5.54 -5.74 7.54
CA THR A 27 -4.68 -6.47 8.50
C THR A 27 -3.41 -5.66 8.83
N PRO A 28 -3.20 -5.22 10.09
CA PRO A 28 -2.00 -4.48 10.47
C PRO A 28 -0.74 -5.24 10.09
N GLN A 29 0.20 -4.57 9.41
CA GLN A 29 1.46 -5.18 8.98
C GLN A 29 2.56 -4.80 9.96
N GLU A 30 2.76 -5.61 10.99
CA GLU A 30 4.00 -5.58 11.79
C GLU A 30 5.09 -6.28 10.96
N GLY A 31 5.53 -5.62 9.90
CA GLY A 31 6.58 -6.15 9.02
C GLY A 31 7.91 -6.22 9.77
N LYS A 32 8.85 -7.07 9.32
CA LYS A 32 10.23 -6.94 9.77
C LYS A 32 10.86 -5.74 9.04
N PRO A 33 11.63 -4.88 9.74
CA PRO A 33 12.40 -3.84 9.08
C PRO A 33 13.41 -4.50 8.12
N MET A 34 13.56 -3.94 6.92
CA MET A 34 14.54 -4.38 5.95
C MET A 34 15.95 -4.42 6.57
N ALA A 35 16.68 -5.51 6.33
CA ALA A 35 18.12 -5.56 6.55
C ALA A 35 18.81 -4.88 5.35
N GLY A 36 18.93 -3.56 5.39
CA GLY A 36 19.59 -2.75 4.35
C GLY A 36 18.73 -1.58 3.85
N ASP A 37 19.36 -0.73 3.05
CA ASP A 37 18.80 0.51 2.50
C ASP A 37 17.70 0.18 1.48
N GLY A 38 16.52 -0.17 1.99
CA GLY A 38 15.39 -0.58 1.18
C GLY A 38 14.75 0.60 0.45
N GLU A 39 15.07 0.76 -0.84
CA GLU A 39 14.28 1.55 -1.79
C GLU A 39 12.90 0.90 -2.01
N GLY A 40 11.97 1.12 -1.08
CA GLY A 40 10.57 0.71 -1.23
C GLY A 40 9.80 1.61 -2.22
N GLY A 41 9.16 0.97 -3.20
CA GLY A 41 8.41 1.57 -4.32
C GLY A 41 7.27 2.52 -3.95
N GLY A 42 6.90 3.34 -4.94
CA GLY A 42 6.11 4.57 -4.81
C GLY A 42 4.63 4.42 -4.40
N GLY A 43 4.10 5.54 -3.87
CA GLY A 43 2.73 5.68 -3.38
C GLY A 43 2.72 6.18 -1.94
N VAL A 44 2.30 5.32 -1.00
CA VAL A 44 2.31 5.60 0.45
C VAL A 44 3.71 5.49 1.06
N GLY A 45 4.58 4.67 0.46
CA GLY A 45 5.99 4.59 0.83
C GLY A 45 6.70 5.94 0.73
N SER A 46 6.34 6.81 -0.22
CA SER A 46 6.96 8.15 -0.31
C SER A 46 6.47 9.10 0.78
N MET A 47 5.20 9.00 1.21
CA MET A 47 4.66 9.81 2.31
C MET A 47 5.29 9.42 3.65
N LEU A 48 5.38 8.12 3.94
CA LEU A 48 6.02 7.63 5.16
C LEU A 48 7.53 7.93 5.16
N LYS A 49 8.19 7.84 4.00
CA LYS A 49 9.58 8.32 3.84
C LYS A 49 9.71 9.81 4.14
N GLY A 50 8.79 10.65 3.65
CA GLY A 50 8.77 12.08 3.94
C GLY A 50 8.62 12.38 5.44
N ALA A 51 7.72 11.67 6.12
CA ALA A 51 7.58 11.76 7.56
C ALA A 51 8.86 11.30 8.29
N ALA A 52 9.48 10.21 7.83
CA ALA A 52 10.71 9.69 8.42
C ALA A 52 11.88 10.69 8.30
N VAL A 53 12.05 11.31 7.13
CA VAL A 53 13.04 12.37 6.89
C VAL A 53 12.76 13.60 7.76
N GLN A 54 11.49 13.95 7.97
CA GLN A 54 11.12 15.04 8.88
C GLN A 54 11.51 14.72 10.33
N VAL A 55 11.24 13.50 10.79
CA VAL A 55 11.67 13.05 12.13
C VAL A 55 13.18 13.09 12.26
N GLU A 56 13.91 12.60 11.26
CA GLU A 56 15.37 12.66 11.21
C GLU A 56 15.90 14.10 11.32
N GLN A 57 15.31 15.04 10.58
CA GLN A 57 15.69 16.46 10.65
C GLN A 57 15.41 17.06 12.03
N ILE A 58 14.28 16.71 12.66
CA ILE A 58 13.96 17.17 14.02
C ILE A 58 15.01 16.67 15.00
N ILE A 59 15.41 15.39 14.91
CA ILE A 59 16.43 14.80 15.79
C ILE A 59 17.78 15.48 15.56
N LYS A 60 18.25 15.58 14.32
CA LYS A 60 19.55 16.19 13.98
C LYS A 60 19.63 17.67 14.37
N ASN A 61 18.55 18.42 14.23
CA ASN A 61 18.55 19.86 14.52
C ASN A 61 18.35 20.19 16.00
N ARG A 62 17.77 19.28 16.79
CA ARG A 62 17.39 19.55 18.19
C ARG A 62 18.23 18.79 19.20
N SER A 63 18.83 17.66 18.82
CA SER A 63 19.68 16.88 19.71
C SER A 63 21.03 17.58 19.89
N LEU A 64 21.50 17.64 21.14
CA LEU A 64 22.84 18.14 21.47
C LEU A 64 23.93 17.09 21.21
N GLU A 65 23.54 15.84 20.94
CA GLU A 65 24.43 14.72 20.69
C GLU A 65 24.40 14.31 19.20
N ASN A 66 25.51 13.74 18.70
CA ASN A 66 25.57 13.18 17.34
C ASN A 66 24.80 11.85 17.29
N VAL A 67 23.48 11.92 17.07
CA VAL A 67 22.60 10.75 16.95
C VAL A 67 22.60 10.21 15.52
N GLU A 68 22.97 8.94 15.35
CA GLU A 68 22.80 8.22 14.09
C GLU A 68 21.33 7.80 13.92
N VAL A 69 20.68 8.31 12.87
CA VAL A 69 19.30 7.97 12.54
C VAL A 69 19.29 7.04 11.34
N ILE A 70 18.81 5.82 11.53
CA ILE A 70 18.75 4.80 10.48
C ILE A 70 17.29 4.65 10.01
N LEU A 71 17.04 5.01 8.75
CA LEU A 71 15.72 4.86 8.13
C LEU A 71 15.58 3.46 7.52
N LYS A 72 14.63 2.67 8.01
CA LYS A 72 14.33 1.34 7.48
C LYS A 72 12.90 1.26 6.96
N SER A 73 12.74 0.68 5.78
CA SER A 73 11.42 0.39 5.20
C SER A 73 10.93 -0.98 5.70
N TYR A 74 9.61 -1.09 5.91
CA TYR A 74 8.97 -2.37 6.22
C TYR A 74 8.71 -3.17 4.95
N LEU A 75 8.99 -4.48 5.00
CA LEU A 75 8.56 -5.41 3.97
C LEU A 75 7.07 -5.75 4.13
N PRO A 76 6.29 -5.78 3.03
CA PRO A 76 4.97 -6.38 3.04
C PRO A 76 5.04 -7.87 3.41
N SER A 77 4.01 -8.39 4.08
CA SER A 77 3.95 -9.83 4.40
C SER A 77 4.02 -10.69 3.12
N PRO A 78 4.75 -11.83 3.13
CA PRO A 78 4.85 -12.74 1.99
C PRO A 78 3.50 -13.16 1.39
N PHE A 79 2.47 -13.28 2.24
CA PHE A 79 1.12 -13.60 1.80
C PHE A 79 0.54 -12.50 0.88
N ARG A 80 0.71 -11.22 1.24
CA ARG A 80 0.23 -10.09 0.42
C ARG A 80 1.03 -9.94 -0.87
N VAL A 81 2.33 -10.19 -0.81
CA VAL A 81 3.19 -10.22 -2.00
C VAL A 81 2.69 -11.29 -2.99
N THR A 82 2.36 -12.49 -2.48
CA THR A 82 1.79 -13.58 -3.29
C THR A 82 0.45 -13.17 -3.92
N ILE A 83 -0.45 -12.56 -3.15
CA ILE A 83 -1.72 -12.03 -3.66
C ILE A 83 -1.48 -10.98 -4.76
N SER A 84 -0.52 -10.07 -4.57
CA SER A 84 -0.20 -9.05 -5.57
C SER A 84 0.30 -9.67 -6.88
N TYR A 85 1.11 -10.73 -6.83
CA TYR A 85 1.49 -11.47 -8.03
C TYR A 85 0.28 -12.12 -8.72
N LEU A 86 -0.64 -12.72 -7.96
CA LEU A 86 -1.86 -13.31 -8.50
C LEU A 86 -2.74 -12.25 -9.18
N ILE A 87 -2.93 -11.09 -8.54
CA ILE A 87 -3.69 -9.97 -9.13
C ILE A 87 -3.06 -9.54 -10.45
N SER A 88 -1.73 -9.40 -10.49
CA SER A 88 -1.00 -8.97 -11.68
C SER A 88 -1.14 -9.99 -12.82
N ALA A 89 -1.10 -11.29 -12.51
CA ALA A 89 -1.35 -12.36 -13.47
C ALA A 89 -2.79 -12.31 -14.00
N ILE A 90 -3.78 -12.10 -13.13
CA ILE A 90 -5.19 -11.95 -13.52
C ILE A 90 -5.39 -10.74 -14.44
N GLN A 91 -4.75 -9.59 -14.13
CA GLN A 91 -4.81 -8.41 -14.99
C GLN A 91 -4.27 -8.70 -16.38
N LEU A 92 -3.14 -9.42 -16.49
CA LEU A 92 -2.57 -9.80 -17.78
C LEU A 92 -3.53 -10.67 -18.59
N VAL A 93 -4.13 -11.69 -17.97
CA VAL A 93 -5.14 -12.55 -18.61
C VAL A 93 -6.36 -11.73 -19.04
N ALA A 94 -6.82 -10.79 -18.21
CA ALA A 94 -7.94 -9.91 -18.53
C ALA A 94 -7.61 -8.99 -19.71
N PHE A 95 -6.39 -8.44 -19.81
CA PHE A 95 -5.97 -7.67 -20.98
C PHE A 95 -6.01 -8.51 -22.25
N ALA A 96 -5.46 -9.74 -22.22
CA ALA A 96 -5.53 -10.65 -23.36
C ALA A 96 -7.00 -10.91 -23.77
N ALA A 97 -7.90 -11.15 -22.81
CA ALA A 97 -9.32 -11.35 -23.07
C ALA A 97 -10.01 -10.12 -23.68
N ILE A 98 -9.69 -8.91 -23.21
CA ILE A 98 -10.25 -7.65 -23.73
C ILE A 98 -9.82 -7.42 -25.18
N PHE A 99 -8.54 -7.61 -25.50
CA PHE A 99 -8.04 -7.34 -26.85
C PHE A 99 -8.47 -8.40 -27.85
N ALA A 100 -8.38 -9.68 -27.48
CA ALA A 100 -8.75 -10.80 -28.34
C ALA A 100 -10.28 -10.95 -28.48
N GLY A 101 -11.06 -10.64 -27.44
CA GLY A 101 -12.52 -10.72 -27.46
C GLY A 101 -13.02 -12.09 -27.95
N ASN A 102 -13.93 -12.08 -28.93
CA ASN A 102 -14.48 -13.30 -29.53
C ASN A 102 -13.48 -14.10 -30.39
N HIS A 103 -12.30 -13.57 -30.73
CA HIS A 103 -11.28 -14.39 -31.39
C HIS A 103 -10.80 -15.55 -30.50
N LEU A 104 -10.85 -15.40 -29.17
CA LEU A 104 -10.53 -16.51 -28.25
C LEU A 104 -11.52 -17.67 -28.38
N VAL A 105 -12.80 -17.36 -28.56
CA VAL A 105 -13.86 -18.36 -28.77
C VAL A 105 -13.55 -19.19 -30.01
N ASN A 106 -13.18 -18.52 -31.10
CA ASN A 106 -12.84 -19.18 -32.36
C ASN A 106 -11.51 -19.95 -32.28
N LEU A 107 -10.53 -19.44 -31.53
CA LEU A 107 -9.21 -20.07 -31.37
C LEU A 107 -9.26 -21.34 -30.51
N PHE A 108 -10.11 -21.35 -29.48
CA PHE A 108 -10.25 -22.47 -28.54
C PHE A 108 -11.47 -23.37 -28.84
N GLY A 109 -12.22 -23.10 -29.92
CA GLY A 109 -13.41 -23.87 -30.28
C GLY A 109 -14.52 -23.84 -29.23
N LEU A 110 -14.56 -22.78 -28.42
CA LEU A 110 -15.53 -22.62 -27.33
C LEU A 110 -16.87 -22.10 -27.88
N PRO A 111 -18.00 -22.29 -27.17
CA PRO A 111 -19.24 -21.65 -27.55
C PRO A 111 -19.15 -20.12 -27.40
N PRO A 112 -19.84 -19.34 -28.26
CA PRO A 112 -19.87 -17.89 -28.17
C PRO A 112 -20.37 -17.44 -26.80
N SER A 113 -19.51 -16.73 -26.07
CA SER A 113 -19.80 -16.24 -24.73
C SER A 113 -20.28 -14.78 -24.80
N PRO A 114 -21.49 -14.47 -24.30
CA PRO A 114 -21.97 -13.09 -24.20
C PRO A 114 -21.02 -12.18 -23.43
N PHE A 115 -20.29 -12.72 -22.45
CA PHE A 115 -19.30 -11.98 -21.67
C PHE A 115 -18.12 -11.50 -22.51
N LEU A 116 -17.55 -12.37 -23.35
CA LEU A 116 -16.43 -12.00 -24.23
C LEU A 116 -16.86 -11.01 -25.33
N ALA A 117 -18.11 -11.13 -25.80
CA ALA A 117 -18.69 -10.16 -26.73
C ALA A 117 -18.78 -8.77 -26.09
N MET A 118 -19.27 -8.68 -24.84
CA MET A 118 -19.35 -7.42 -24.10
C MET A 118 -17.97 -6.76 -23.92
N LEU A 119 -16.92 -7.53 -23.61
CA LEU A 119 -15.55 -7.01 -23.50
C LEU A 119 -15.05 -6.43 -24.84
N GLY A 120 -15.41 -7.07 -25.95
CA GLY A 120 -15.06 -6.64 -27.30
C GLY A 120 -15.76 -5.35 -27.76
N GLU A 121 -16.97 -5.08 -27.28
CA GLU A 121 -17.74 -3.88 -27.62
C GLU A 121 -17.13 -2.61 -27.04
N ASN A 122 -16.61 -2.65 -25.82
CA ASN A 122 -16.09 -1.48 -25.10
C ASN A 122 -14.66 -1.69 -24.57
N LYS A 123 -13.75 -2.13 -25.45
CA LYS A 123 -12.37 -2.54 -25.08
C LYS A 123 -11.64 -1.51 -24.24
N MET A 124 -11.69 -0.24 -24.64
CA MET A 124 -10.99 0.85 -23.95
C MET A 124 -11.51 1.04 -22.51
N THR A 125 -12.83 1.01 -22.33
CA THR A 125 -13.45 1.19 -21.00
C THR A 125 -13.04 0.05 -20.06
N TYR A 126 -13.14 -1.21 -20.51
CA TYR A 126 -12.74 -2.35 -19.68
C TYR A 126 -11.23 -2.38 -19.43
N PHE A 127 -10.42 -1.99 -20.41
CA PHE A 127 -8.97 -1.89 -20.25
C PHE A 127 -8.59 -0.90 -19.15
N ILE A 128 -9.14 0.33 -19.20
CA ILE A 128 -8.90 1.36 -18.18
C ILE A 128 -9.34 0.86 -16.80
N MET A 129 -10.51 0.24 -16.70
CA MET A 129 -11.03 -0.31 -15.44
C MET A 129 -10.13 -1.40 -14.86
N VAL A 130 -9.68 -2.36 -15.67
CA VAL A 130 -8.79 -3.44 -15.22
C VAL A 130 -7.41 -2.90 -14.85
N MET A 131 -6.89 -1.93 -15.61
CA MET A 131 -5.59 -1.32 -15.35
C MET A 131 -5.59 -0.55 -14.02
N PHE A 132 -6.47 0.44 -13.86
CA PHE A 132 -6.53 1.23 -12.64
C PHE A 132 -7.03 0.40 -11.45
N GLY A 133 -8.03 -0.45 -11.65
CA GLY A 133 -8.60 -1.30 -10.61
C GLY A 133 -7.57 -2.24 -10.02
N GLY A 134 -6.87 -3.03 -10.85
CA GLY A 134 -5.87 -3.95 -10.32
C GLY A 134 -4.62 -3.26 -9.80
N ASN A 135 -4.20 -2.12 -10.38
CA ASN A 135 -3.10 -1.31 -9.82
C ASN A 135 -3.46 -0.74 -8.44
N PHE A 136 -4.71 -0.32 -8.24
CA PHE A 136 -5.19 0.12 -6.94
C PHE A 136 -5.10 -1.01 -5.92
N VAL A 137 -5.60 -2.21 -6.24
CA VAL A 137 -5.52 -3.35 -5.32
C VAL A 137 -4.08 -3.74 -5.01
N ASN A 138 -3.22 -3.81 -6.03
CA ASN A 138 -1.78 -4.09 -5.86
C ASN A 138 -1.12 -3.08 -4.91
N THR A 139 -1.43 -1.79 -5.06
CA THR A 139 -0.90 -0.74 -4.18
C THR A 139 -1.35 -0.95 -2.72
N GLN A 140 -2.60 -1.34 -2.49
CA GLN A 140 -3.10 -1.64 -1.14
C GLN A 140 -2.42 -2.88 -0.53
N MET A 141 -2.15 -3.91 -1.33
CA MET A 141 -1.45 -5.13 -0.87
C MET A 141 0.01 -4.85 -0.51
N MET A 142 0.70 -4.02 -1.29
CA MET A 142 2.12 -3.71 -1.08
C MET A 142 2.39 -2.62 -0.04
N THR A 143 1.35 -1.96 0.50
CA THR A 143 1.53 -0.91 1.50
C THR A 143 1.35 -1.45 2.92
N THR A 144 2.33 -1.24 3.79
CA THR A 144 2.31 -1.71 5.19
C THR A 144 1.65 -0.74 6.17
N HIS A 145 1.57 0.55 5.83
CA HIS A 145 1.04 1.64 6.68
C HIS A 145 1.71 1.76 8.07
N ALA A 146 2.77 0.99 8.30
CA ALA A 146 3.49 0.95 9.55
C ALA A 146 4.55 2.05 9.57
N PHE A 147 4.58 2.78 10.68
CA PHE A 147 5.62 3.76 10.98
C PHE A 147 5.98 3.59 12.44
N GLU A 148 7.22 3.21 12.71
CA GLU A 148 7.70 2.97 14.06
C GLU A 148 9.03 3.67 14.28
N ILE A 149 9.24 4.12 15.52
CA ILE A 149 10.48 4.75 15.96
C ILE A 149 11.05 3.87 17.07
N PHE A 150 12.33 3.52 16.94
CA PHE A 150 13.07 2.73 17.93
C PHE A 150 14.24 3.56 18.46
N ILE A 151 14.50 3.43 19.75
CA ILE A 151 15.73 3.91 20.39
C ILE A 151 16.46 2.67 20.91
N GLY A 152 17.63 2.38 20.36
CA GLY A 152 18.35 1.14 20.65
C GLY A 152 17.50 -0.10 20.35
N ARG A 153 16.97 -0.75 21.40
CA ARG A 153 16.08 -1.91 21.30
C ARG A 153 14.63 -1.63 21.70
N ASP A 154 14.35 -0.44 22.21
CA ASP A 154 13.03 -0.08 22.74
C ASP A 154 12.19 0.63 21.68
N LYS A 155 10.96 0.14 21.47
CA LYS A 155 9.98 0.75 20.56
C LYS A 155 9.31 1.93 21.26
N VAL A 156 9.62 3.16 20.83
CA VAL A 156 9.08 4.38 21.44
C VAL A 156 7.82 4.90 20.75
N TRP A 157 7.63 4.54 19.48
CA TRP A 157 6.44 4.88 18.72
C TRP A 157 6.03 3.77 17.78
N SER A 158 4.72 3.53 17.67
CA SER A 158 4.12 2.75 16.59
C SER A 158 2.81 3.40 16.15
N THR A 159 2.72 3.76 14.86
CA THR A 159 1.50 4.31 14.25
C THR A 159 0.38 3.28 14.20
N LEU A 160 0.70 1.98 14.16
CA LEU A 160 -0.29 0.91 14.19
C LEU A 160 -0.98 0.81 15.55
N GLU A 161 -0.24 1.06 16.64
CA GLU A 161 -0.77 1.02 18.01
C GLU A 161 -1.55 2.30 18.34
N LYS A 162 -1.02 3.46 17.96
CA LYS A 162 -1.61 4.77 18.31
C LYS A 162 -2.66 5.26 17.32
N GLY A 163 -2.79 4.63 16.15
CA GLY A 163 -3.75 4.98 15.11
C GLY A 163 -3.54 6.37 14.47
N ARG A 164 -2.39 7.00 14.73
CA ARG A 164 -2.04 8.34 14.21
C ARG A 164 -0.53 8.47 13.99
N MET A 165 -0.15 9.36 13.09
CA MET A 165 1.25 9.74 12.89
C MET A 165 1.79 10.50 14.12
N PRO A 166 3.10 10.39 14.39
CA PRO A 166 3.73 11.12 15.50
C PRO A 166 3.72 12.61 15.23
N GLN A 167 3.41 13.40 16.26
CA GLN A 167 3.63 14.85 16.24
C GLN A 167 5.04 15.17 16.78
N GLN A 168 5.54 16.37 16.48
CA GLN A 168 6.84 16.82 16.97
C GLN A 168 6.97 16.69 18.49
N LEU A 169 5.92 17.03 19.24
CA LEU A 169 5.92 16.93 20.71
C LEU A 169 6.04 15.48 21.20
N ASP A 170 5.40 14.53 20.52
CA ASP A 170 5.48 13.12 20.87
C ASP A 170 6.91 12.59 20.73
N ILE A 171 7.60 13.01 19.67
CA ILE A 171 8.98 12.60 19.36
C ILE A 171 9.93 13.16 20.43
N VAL A 172 9.85 14.47 20.70
CA VAL A 172 10.70 15.13 21.71
C VAL A 172 10.47 14.50 23.08
N ARG A 173 9.21 14.29 23.48
CA ARG A 173 8.87 13.68 24.77
C ARG A 173 9.42 12.25 24.87
N ALA A 174 9.18 11.43 23.85
CA ALA A 174 9.62 10.04 23.85
C ALA A 174 11.15 9.91 23.90
N LEU A 175 11.89 10.85 23.30
CA LEU A 175 13.35 10.89 23.35
C LEU A 175 13.86 11.44 24.70
N SER A 176 13.22 12.46 25.27
CA SER A 176 13.63 13.05 26.57
C SER A 176 13.35 12.15 27.77
N GLU A 177 12.28 11.33 27.71
CA GLU A 177 11.91 10.39 28.77
C GLU A 177 12.72 9.07 28.67
N HIS A 178 13.49 8.89 27.60
CA HIS A 178 14.27 7.67 27.40
C HIS A 178 15.49 7.63 28.33
N LYS A 179 15.76 6.44 28.86
CA LYS A 179 16.77 6.23 29.92
C LYS A 179 18.20 6.58 29.52
N ASP A 180 18.48 6.60 28.22
CA ASP A 180 19.80 6.91 27.67
C ASP A 180 20.09 8.43 27.65
N GLY A 181 19.12 9.29 28.03
CA GLY A 181 19.37 10.69 28.32
C GLY A 181 19.70 11.55 27.09
N PHE A 182 18.76 11.68 26.15
CA PHE A 182 18.91 12.65 25.06
C PHE A 182 18.55 14.06 25.54
N GLU A 183 19.53 14.96 25.62
CA GLU A 183 19.27 16.38 25.85
C GLU A 183 18.88 17.10 24.55
N PHE A 184 17.72 17.75 24.58
CA PHE A 184 17.23 18.60 23.50
C PHE A 184 17.38 20.08 23.86
N ILE A 185 17.60 20.91 22.83
CA ILE A 185 17.50 22.37 22.99
C ILE A 185 16.06 22.70 23.39
N PRO A 186 15.82 23.36 24.53
CA PRO A 186 14.48 23.72 24.97
C PRO A 186 13.81 24.64 23.94
N VAL A 187 12.51 24.42 23.70
CA VAL A 187 11.70 25.30 22.86
C VAL A 187 11.59 26.64 23.59
N ARG A 188 12.19 27.70 23.04
CA ARG A 188 11.90 29.06 23.49
C ARG A 188 10.48 29.39 23.06
N GLU A 189 9.62 29.64 24.04
CA GLU A 189 8.29 30.24 23.84
C GLU A 189 8.39 31.62 23.17
#